data_AF-A0AAV6BAI7-F1
#
_entry.id   AF-A0AAV6BAI7-F1
#
_cell.length_a   1.000
_cell.length_b   1.000
_cell.length_c   1.000
_cell.angle_alpha   90.00
_cell.angle_beta   90.00
_cell.angle_gamma   90.00
#
_symmetry.space_group_name_H-M   'P 1'
#
loop_
_entity.id
_entity.type
_entity.pdbx_description
1 polymer ?
#
loop_
_entity_poly.entity_id
_entity_poly.type
_entity_poly.pdbx_seq_one_letter_code
_entity_poly.pdbx_strand_id
1 'polypeptide(L)'
;LALGLLVLAVRTHRFPTGGMVSLDFDSLTASGKIRDLVAHMALPVAALILSALPLLVRHVRAAVAEVLHAPFLLAAEGHGIPRFTLLFRYALPAAANPLLSLFGFSIGALLSGSLLIEVVMSWPGLGPFLLEAILARDIYVVIGGVLFSTIFLAAGNFLADMFLYWLDPRIRAESAPR
;
A
#
# COMPACT_ATOMS: atom_id res chain seq x y z
N LEU A 1 -7.29 -11.92 10.86
CA LEU A 1 -7.82 -11.59 9.52
C LEU A 1 -7.41 -12.60 8.47
N ALA A 2 -6.11 -12.83 8.24
CA ALA A 2 -5.62 -13.82 7.26
C ALA A 2 -6.22 -15.22 7.46
N LEU A 3 -6.19 -15.76 8.69
CA LEU A 3 -6.82 -17.04 9.02
C LEU A 3 -8.35 -17.06 8.76
N GLY A 4 -9.04 -15.94 9.00
CA GLY A 4 -10.48 -15.83 8.74
C GLY A 4 -10.82 -15.81 7.25
N LEU A 5 -10.00 -15.11 6.45
CA LEU A 5 -10.10 -15.11 4.98
C LEU A 5 -9.78 -16.49 4.40
N LEU A 6 -8.79 -17.19 4.96
CA LEU A 6 -8.46 -18.56 4.58
C LEU A 6 -9.61 -19.52 4.90
N VAL A 7 -10.21 -19.42 6.09
CA VAL A 7 -11.41 -20.22 6.44
C VAL A 7 -12.59 -19.90 5.52
N LEU A 8 -12.79 -18.63 5.16
CA LEU A 8 -13.82 -18.22 4.20
C LEU A 8 -13.56 -18.82 2.81
N ALA A 9 -12.32 -18.77 2.32
CA ALA A 9 -11.90 -19.34 1.04
C ALA A 9 -12.12 -20.86 1.01
N VAL A 10 -11.69 -21.57 2.07
CA VAL A 10 -11.90 -23.01 2.24
C VAL A 10 -13.40 -23.35 2.25
N ARG A 11 -14.22 -22.56 2.95
CA ARG A 11 -15.68 -22.76 3.00
C ARG A 11 -16.39 -22.46 1.68
N THR A 12 -15.86 -21.55 0.86
CA THR A 12 -16.51 -21.13 -0.39
C THR A 12 -16.07 -21.95 -1.61
N HIS A 13 -14.99 -22.75 -1.52
CA HIS A 13 -14.42 -23.56 -2.61
C HIS A 13 -14.17 -22.81 -3.95
N ARG A 14 -14.31 -21.48 -3.96
CA ARG A 14 -14.25 -20.65 -5.17
C ARG A 14 -12.86 -20.07 -5.41
N PHE A 15 -11.99 -20.13 -4.41
CA PHE A 15 -10.66 -19.55 -4.49
C PHE A 15 -9.61 -20.57 -4.07
N PRO A 16 -8.46 -20.58 -4.77
CA PRO A 16 -7.36 -21.47 -4.44
C PRO A 16 -6.87 -21.18 -3.02
N THR A 17 -6.75 -22.25 -2.22
CA THR A 17 -6.51 -22.16 -0.77
C THR A 17 -5.04 -22.01 -0.40
N GLY A 18 -4.13 -22.03 -1.39
CA GLY A 18 -2.70 -21.76 -1.22
C GLY A 18 -1.88 -22.02 -2.48
N GLY A 19 -0.65 -21.49 -2.50
CA GLY A 19 0.30 -21.63 -3.61
C GLY A 19 0.22 -20.52 -4.67
N MET A 20 1.27 -20.41 -5.49
CA MET A 20 1.38 -19.39 -6.55
C MET A 20 0.65 -19.78 -7.84
N VAL A 21 0.41 -21.06 -8.06
CA VAL A 21 -0.15 -21.65 -9.29
C VAL A 21 -0.96 -22.90 -8.98
N SER A 22 -1.95 -23.20 -9.82
CA SER A 22 -2.70 -24.46 -9.79
C SER A 22 -1.82 -25.64 -10.23
N LEU A 23 -2.20 -26.86 -9.83
CA LEU A 23 -1.48 -28.09 -10.21
C LEU A 23 -1.47 -28.34 -11.74
N ASP A 24 -2.41 -27.74 -12.48
CA ASP A 24 -2.53 -27.87 -13.94
C ASP A 24 -1.76 -26.78 -14.72
N PHE A 25 -0.95 -25.94 -14.05
CA PHE A 25 -0.33 -24.75 -14.64
C PHE A 25 0.50 -25.03 -15.89
N ASP A 26 1.23 -26.15 -15.94
CA ASP A 26 2.05 -26.50 -17.12
C ASP A 26 1.24 -26.87 -18.36
N SER A 27 -0.03 -27.21 -18.22
CA SER A 27 -0.93 -27.57 -19.33
C SER A 27 -1.73 -26.37 -19.88
N LEU A 28 -1.68 -25.21 -19.23
CA LEU A 28 -2.51 -24.05 -19.57
C LEU A 28 -1.89 -23.17 -20.67
N THR A 29 -2.75 -22.62 -21.53
CA THR A 29 -2.41 -21.56 -22.51
C THR A 29 -1.90 -20.31 -21.79
N ALA A 30 -1.09 -19.46 -22.46
CA ALA A 30 -0.52 -18.26 -21.84
C ALA A 30 -1.55 -17.32 -21.16
N SER A 31 -2.76 -17.22 -21.73
CA SER A 31 -3.88 -16.47 -21.12
C SER A 31 -4.49 -17.19 -19.90
N GLY A 32 -4.51 -18.52 -19.89
CA GLY A 32 -4.92 -19.35 -18.76
C GLY A 32 -3.98 -19.20 -17.57
N LYS A 33 -2.66 -19.17 -17.82
CA LYS A 33 -1.62 -18.95 -16.80
C LYS A 33 -1.78 -17.59 -16.09
N ILE A 34 -2.07 -16.52 -16.83
CA ILE A 34 -2.28 -15.19 -16.24
C ILE A 34 -3.55 -15.17 -15.38
N ARG A 35 -4.65 -15.76 -15.86
CA ARG A 35 -5.91 -15.81 -15.09
C ARG A 35 -5.74 -16.61 -13.81
N ASP A 36 -5.00 -17.72 -13.88
CA ASP A 36 -4.70 -18.55 -12.72
C ASP A 36 -3.89 -17.77 -11.69
N LEU A 37 -2.83 -17.09 -12.13
CA LEU A 37 -2.00 -16.26 -11.24
C LEU A 37 -2.82 -15.15 -10.56
N VAL A 38 -3.64 -14.41 -11.30
CA VAL A 38 -4.48 -13.34 -10.74
C VAL A 38 -5.48 -13.90 -9.72
N ALA A 39 -6.05 -15.07 -9.98
CA ALA A 39 -6.97 -15.72 -9.04
C ALA A 39 -6.26 -16.15 -7.73
N HIS A 40 -5.02 -16.63 -7.82
CA HIS A 40 -4.21 -16.96 -6.65
C HIS A 40 -3.72 -15.72 -5.88
N MET A 41 -3.52 -14.58 -6.56
CA MET A 41 -3.15 -13.30 -5.92
C MET A 41 -4.30 -12.62 -5.19
N ALA A 42 -5.56 -12.86 -5.59
CA ALA A 42 -6.71 -12.14 -5.05
C ALA A 42 -6.84 -12.27 -3.51
N LEU A 43 -6.58 -13.47 -2.97
CA LEU A 43 -6.70 -13.75 -1.53
C LEU A 43 -5.59 -13.09 -0.69
N PRO A 44 -4.28 -13.27 -1.01
CA PRO A 44 -3.20 -12.57 -0.32
C PRO A 44 -3.34 -11.05 -0.41
N VAL A 45 -3.68 -10.52 -1.59
CA VAL A 45 -3.86 -9.07 -1.80
C VAL A 45 -5.04 -8.54 -0.99
N ALA A 46 -6.18 -9.23 -0.99
CA ALA A 46 -7.32 -8.82 -0.17
C ALA A 46 -6.97 -8.83 1.32
N ALA A 47 -6.23 -9.84 1.80
CA ALA A 47 -5.77 -9.91 3.20
C ALA A 47 -4.85 -8.74 3.57
N LEU A 48 -3.91 -8.40 2.68
CA LEU A 48 -3.03 -7.24 2.84
C LEU A 48 -3.82 -5.94 2.90
N ILE A 49 -4.72 -5.70 1.93
CA ILE A 49 -5.54 -4.48 1.87
C ILE A 49 -6.40 -4.36 3.14
N LEU A 50 -7.10 -5.42 3.54
CA LEU A 50 -7.99 -5.37 4.71
C LEU A 50 -7.23 -5.10 6.02
N SER A 51 -5.95 -5.48 6.08
CA SER A 51 -5.09 -5.24 7.25
C SER A 51 -4.61 -3.79 7.33
N ALA A 52 -4.26 -3.17 6.21
CA ALA A 52 -3.69 -1.81 6.16
C ALA A 52 -4.77 -0.71 6.07
N LEU A 53 -5.91 -1.01 5.44
CA LEU A 53 -6.96 -0.03 5.14
C LEU A 53 -7.51 0.70 6.38
N PRO A 54 -7.80 0.04 7.52
CA PRO A 54 -8.35 0.74 8.69
C PRO A 54 -7.40 1.80 9.25
N LEU A 55 -6.09 1.51 9.24
CA LEU A 55 -5.06 2.44 9.71
C LEU A 55 -4.99 3.66 8.79
N LEU A 56 -4.91 3.42 7.47
CA LEU A 56 -4.88 4.48 6.47
C LEU A 56 -6.12 5.37 6.54
N VAL A 57 -7.32 4.79 6.59
CA VAL A 57 -8.58 5.55 6.71
C VAL A 57 -8.60 6.41 7.97
N ARG A 58 -8.13 5.87 9.10
CA ARG A 58 -8.05 6.63 10.37
C ARG A 58 -7.12 7.83 10.24
N HIS A 59 -5.96 7.66 9.61
CA HIS A 59 -5.00 8.75 9.41
C HIS A 59 -5.52 9.80 8.44
N VAL A 60 -6.09 9.40 7.30
CA VAL A 60 -6.70 10.34 6.34
C VAL A 60 -7.82 11.14 7.02
N ARG A 61 -8.69 10.47 7.78
CA ARG A 61 -9.79 11.15 8.47
C ARG A 61 -9.28 12.17 9.49
N ALA A 62 -8.21 11.85 10.22
CA ALA A 62 -7.59 12.77 11.17
C ALA A 62 -6.98 13.99 10.44
N ALA A 63 -6.20 13.75 9.38
CA ALA A 63 -5.59 14.80 8.58
C ALA A 63 -6.62 15.73 7.93
N VAL A 64 -7.68 15.18 7.35
CA VAL A 64 -8.78 15.98 6.78
C VAL A 64 -9.49 16.77 7.87
N ALA A 65 -9.74 16.18 9.04
CA ALA A 65 -10.36 16.89 10.16
C ALA A 65 -9.51 18.10 10.61
N GLU A 66 -8.19 17.96 10.68
CA GLU A 66 -7.28 19.08 11.00
C GLU A 66 -7.33 20.18 9.94
N VAL A 67 -7.26 19.81 8.66
CA VAL A 67 -7.26 20.78 7.54
C VAL A 67 -8.58 21.55 7.44
N LEU A 68 -9.71 20.92 7.77
CA LEU A 68 -11.02 21.59 7.79
C LEU A 68 -11.10 22.76 8.77
N HIS A 69 -10.29 22.75 9.83
CA HIS A 69 -10.23 23.83 10.83
C HIS A 69 -9.11 24.83 10.54
N ALA A 70 -8.42 24.71 9.40
CA ALA A 70 -7.31 25.59 9.06
C ALA A 70 -7.79 27.00 8.69
N PRO A 71 -7.08 28.07 9.09
CA PRO A 71 -7.49 29.46 8.85
C PRO A 71 -7.73 29.80 7.38
N PHE A 72 -6.96 29.21 6.46
CA PHE A 72 -7.11 29.46 5.02
C PHE A 72 -8.40 28.86 4.45
N LEU A 73 -8.88 27.76 5.04
CA LEU A 73 -10.12 27.11 4.65
C LEU A 73 -11.34 27.88 5.18
N LEU A 74 -11.26 28.34 6.44
CA LEU A 74 -12.27 29.21 7.04
C LEU A 74 -12.40 30.54 6.29
N ALA A 75 -11.28 31.13 5.86
CA ALA A 75 -11.29 32.31 5.00
C ALA A 75 -11.96 32.03 3.63
N ALA A 76 -11.64 30.89 3.01
CA ALA A 76 -12.24 30.47 1.75
C ALA A 76 -13.76 30.23 1.85
N GLU A 77 -14.25 29.67 2.97
CA GLU A 77 -15.68 29.53 3.25
C GLU A 77 -16.34 30.90 3.43
N GLY A 78 -15.68 31.84 4.12
CA GLY A 78 -16.14 33.24 4.25
C GLY A 78 -16.26 34.00 2.93
N HIS A 79 -15.52 33.58 1.90
CA HIS A 79 -15.62 34.12 0.54
C HIS A 79 -16.73 33.47 -0.32
N GLY A 80 -17.52 32.53 0.24
CA GLY A 80 -18.65 31.91 -0.46
C GLY A 80 -18.24 30.80 -1.45
N ILE A 81 -17.04 30.25 -1.33
CA ILE A 81 -16.60 29.13 -2.19
C ILE A 81 -17.45 27.89 -1.86
N PRO A 82 -18.01 27.20 -2.88
CA PRO A 82 -18.85 26.03 -2.64
C PRO A 82 -18.07 24.91 -1.95
N ARG A 83 -18.72 24.26 -0.98
CA ARG A 83 -18.13 23.20 -0.12
C ARG A 83 -17.45 22.08 -0.91
N PHE A 84 -18.00 21.71 -2.07
CA PHE A 84 -17.42 20.67 -2.92
C PHE A 84 -16.06 21.09 -3.48
N THR A 85 -15.95 22.32 -3.99
CA THR A 85 -14.68 22.89 -4.45
C THR A 85 -13.70 23.05 -3.29
N LEU A 86 -14.18 23.51 -2.13
CA LEU A 86 -13.36 23.65 -0.93
C LEU A 86 -12.75 22.31 -0.49
N LEU A 87 -13.53 21.23 -0.52
CA LEU A 87 -13.08 19.89 -0.15
C LEU A 87 -12.09 19.29 -1.17
N PHE A 88 -12.46 19.24 -2.46
CA PHE A 88 -11.67 18.56 -3.49
C PHE A 88 -10.45 19.35 -3.96
N ARG A 89 -10.54 20.69 -4.00
CA ARG A 89 -9.47 21.55 -4.52
C ARG A 89 -8.51 22.04 -3.44
N TYR A 90 -8.97 22.22 -2.21
CA TYR A 90 -8.18 22.87 -1.15
C TYR A 90 -7.90 21.95 0.05
N ALA A 91 -8.89 21.21 0.54
CA ALA A 91 -8.71 20.37 1.73
C ALA A 91 -7.96 19.07 1.42
N LEU A 92 -8.33 18.37 0.34
CA LEU A 92 -7.75 17.07 -0.04
C LEU A 92 -6.24 17.13 -0.35
N PRO A 93 -5.75 18.08 -1.17
CA PRO A 93 -4.30 18.20 -1.42
C PRO A 93 -3.52 18.54 -0.14
N ALA A 94 -4.04 19.45 0.69
CA ALA A 94 -3.39 19.81 1.95
C ALA A 94 -3.37 18.66 2.98
N ALA A 95 -4.43 17.84 3.01
CA ALA A 95 -4.53 16.65 3.86
C ALA A 95 -3.75 15.45 3.30
N ALA A 96 -3.18 15.53 2.09
CA ALA A 96 -2.37 14.48 1.50
C ALA A 96 -0.91 14.47 2.02
N ASN A 97 -0.42 15.58 2.59
CA ASN A 97 0.95 15.64 3.13
C ASN A 97 1.24 14.57 4.20
N PRO A 98 0.36 14.33 5.19
CA PRO A 98 0.55 13.25 6.16
C PRO A 98 0.57 11.85 5.54
N LEU A 99 -0.09 11.64 4.39
CA LEU A 99 -0.08 10.35 3.70
C LEU A 99 1.32 9.96 3.24
N LEU A 100 2.17 10.92 2.87
CA LEU A 100 3.52 10.61 2.40
C LEU A 100 4.45 10.15 3.52
N SER A 101 4.36 10.77 4.69
CA SER A 101 5.10 10.28 5.87
C SER A 101 4.66 8.86 6.25
N LEU A 102 3.38 8.53 6.00
CA LEU A 102 2.84 7.20 6.22
C LEU A 102 3.23 6.18 5.14
N PHE A 103 3.49 6.60 3.89
CA PHE A 103 3.92 5.70 2.83
C PHE A 103 5.24 4.98 3.18
N GLY A 104 6.22 5.72 3.71
CA GLY A 104 7.49 5.14 4.13
C GLY A 104 7.35 4.15 5.30
N PHE A 105 6.51 4.47 6.29
CA PHE A 105 6.19 3.56 7.40
C PHE A 105 5.41 2.32 6.92
N SER A 106 4.53 2.51 5.93
CA SER A 106 3.70 1.45 5.38
C SER A 106 4.54 0.36 4.73
N ILE A 107 5.68 0.67 4.10
CA ILE A 107 6.53 -0.35 3.47
C ILE A 107 7.15 -1.30 4.51
N GLY A 108 7.64 -0.77 5.64
CA GLY A 108 8.16 -1.61 6.73
C GLY A 108 7.04 -2.45 7.38
N ALA A 109 5.88 -1.85 7.62
CA ALA A 109 4.71 -2.55 8.14
C ALA A 109 4.17 -3.61 7.16
N LEU A 110 4.21 -3.34 5.86
CA LEU A 110 3.83 -4.26 4.80
C LEU A 110 4.82 -5.42 4.71
N LEU A 111 6.13 -5.20 4.82
CA LEU A 111 7.11 -6.29 4.80
C LEU A 111 6.90 -7.25 5.99
N SER A 112 6.66 -6.69 7.18
CA SER A 112 6.41 -7.47 8.39
C SER A 112 5.04 -8.16 8.39
N GLY A 113 4.00 -7.47 7.93
CA GLY A 113 2.64 -8.02 7.84
C GLY A 113 2.45 -9.01 6.69
N SER A 114 3.17 -8.82 5.58
CA SER A 114 3.15 -9.69 4.40
C SER A 114 3.76 -11.05 4.70
N LEU A 115 4.83 -11.12 5.51
CA LEU A 115 5.41 -12.41 5.92
C LEU A 115 4.36 -13.37 6.52
N LEU A 116 3.52 -12.90 7.45
CA LEU A 116 2.49 -13.74 8.06
C LEU A 116 1.45 -14.22 7.04
N ILE A 117 1.09 -13.35 6.09
CA ILE A 117 0.13 -13.67 5.03
C ILE A 117 0.76 -14.66 4.04
N GLU A 118 2.02 -14.46 3.66
CA GLU A 118 2.79 -15.32 2.77
C GLU A 118 2.93 -16.73 3.35
N VAL A 119 3.27 -16.86 4.64
CA VAL A 119 3.36 -18.16 5.32
C VAL A 119 1.98 -18.83 5.38
N VAL A 120 0.94 -18.12 5.80
CA VAL A 120 -0.42 -18.69 5.95
C VAL A 120 -1.02 -19.11 4.62
N MET A 121 -0.77 -18.37 3.54
CA MET A 121 -1.28 -18.65 2.20
C MET A 121 -0.33 -19.52 1.36
N SER A 122 0.78 -20.00 1.94
CA SER A 122 1.83 -20.75 1.25
C SER A 122 2.32 -20.05 -0.03
N TRP A 123 2.43 -18.73 0.03
CA TRP A 123 2.90 -17.90 -1.08
C TRP A 123 4.42 -17.71 -0.97
N PRO A 124 5.22 -18.16 -1.95
CA PRO A 124 6.66 -17.97 -1.93
C PRO A 124 6.98 -16.49 -2.22
N GLY A 125 7.16 -15.72 -1.16
CA GLY A 125 7.48 -14.30 -1.23
C GLY A 125 8.82 -13.94 -0.59
N LEU A 126 9.08 -12.64 -0.51
CA LEU A 126 10.32 -12.11 0.04
C LEU A 126 10.41 -12.30 1.56
N GLY A 127 9.27 -12.37 2.27
CA GLY A 127 9.25 -12.54 3.71
C GLY A 127 9.88 -13.87 4.14
N PRO A 128 9.30 -15.03 3.75
CA PRO A 128 9.85 -16.34 4.08
C PRO A 128 11.29 -16.52 3.61
N PHE A 129 11.62 -15.99 2.41
CA PHE A 129 12.98 -16.02 1.88
C PHE A 129 13.99 -15.30 2.79
N LEU A 130 13.66 -14.09 3.25
CA LEU A 130 14.52 -13.35 4.18
C LEU A 130 14.56 -13.99 5.57
N LEU A 131 13.43 -14.53 6.04
CA LEU A 131 13.39 -15.26 7.31
C LEU A 131 14.30 -16.49 7.28
N GLU A 132 14.28 -17.25 6.18
CA GLU A 132 15.16 -18.40 5.97
C GLU A 132 16.63 -17.97 5.97
N ALA A 133 16.98 -16.89 5.26
CA ALA A 133 18.34 -16.34 5.26
C ALA A 133 18.80 -15.90 6.66
N ILE A 134 17.93 -15.28 7.46
CA ILE A 134 18.22 -14.90 8.85
C ILE A 134 18.50 -16.14 9.70
N LEU A 135 17.66 -17.19 9.57
CA LEU A 135 17.81 -18.43 10.33
C LEU A 135 19.06 -19.21 9.91
N ALA A 136 19.38 -19.21 8.62
CA ALA A 136 20.61 -19.78 8.06
C ALA A 136 21.88 -18.96 8.38
N ARG A 137 21.73 -17.79 9.01
CA ARG A 137 22.79 -16.81 9.25
C ARG A 137 23.54 -16.39 7.99
N ASP A 138 22.85 -16.38 6.85
CA ASP A 138 23.40 -15.85 5.60
C ASP A 138 23.27 -14.32 5.59
N ILE A 139 24.25 -13.67 6.22
CA ILE A 139 24.28 -12.22 6.38
C ILE A 139 24.32 -11.51 5.02
N TYR A 140 24.90 -12.12 3.99
CA TYR A 140 24.98 -11.51 2.65
C TYR A 140 23.61 -11.42 1.99
N VAL A 141 22.81 -12.50 2.05
CA VAL A 141 21.45 -12.49 1.53
C VAL A 141 20.55 -11.52 2.30
N VAL A 142 20.69 -11.47 3.63
CA VAL A 142 19.94 -10.51 4.46
C VAL A 142 20.27 -9.07 4.10
N ILE A 143 21.56 -8.72 4.00
CA ILE A 143 21.98 -7.37 3.60
C ILE A 143 21.47 -7.04 2.19
N GLY A 144 21.58 -7.99 1.24
CA GLY A 144 21.07 -7.81 -0.12
C GLY A 144 19.56 -7.52 -0.15
N GLY A 145 18.77 -8.27 0.63
CA GLY A 145 17.33 -8.06 0.75
C GLY A 145 16.97 -6.71 1.38
N VAL A 146 17.69 -6.31 2.43
CA VAL A 146 17.49 -5.00 3.08
C VAL A 146 17.85 -3.85 2.13
N LEU A 147 18.97 -3.94 1.40
CA LEU A 147 19.37 -2.95 0.42
C LEU A 147 18.33 -2.83 -0.71
N PHE A 148 17.90 -3.95 -1.27
CA PHE A 148 16.87 -3.99 -2.31
C PHE A 148 15.56 -3.34 -1.84
N SER A 149 15.11 -3.69 -0.63
CA SER A 149 13.91 -3.11 -0.01
C SER A 149 14.05 -1.61 0.20
N THR A 150 15.25 -1.15 0.59
CA THR A 150 15.55 0.27 0.81
C THR A 150 15.52 1.06 -0.50
N ILE A 151 16.06 0.51 -1.58
CA ILE A 151 16.01 1.13 -2.92
C ILE A 151 14.56 1.25 -3.40
N PHE A 152 13.77 0.19 -3.24
CA PHE A 152 12.34 0.22 -3.59
C PHE A 152 11.56 1.22 -2.75
N LEU A 153 11.84 1.30 -1.45
CA LEU A 153 11.28 2.29 -0.54
C LEU A 153 11.62 3.72 -0.99
N ALA A 154 12.89 3.98 -1.28
CA ALA A 154 13.33 5.30 -1.77
C ALA A 154 12.66 5.67 -3.10
N ALA A 155 12.58 4.73 -4.05
CA ALA A 155 11.91 4.93 -5.33
C ALA A 155 10.40 5.19 -5.16
N GLY A 156 9.73 4.44 -4.27
CA GLY A 156 8.31 4.63 -3.97
C GLY A 156 8.01 5.99 -3.33
N ASN A 157 8.82 6.40 -2.36
CA ASN A 157 8.71 7.73 -1.76
C ASN A 157 8.94 8.84 -2.79
N PHE A 158 9.96 8.70 -3.64
CA PHE A 158 10.23 9.67 -4.71
C PHE A 158 9.05 9.79 -5.69
N LEU A 159 8.42 8.68 -6.07
CA LEU A 159 7.21 8.70 -6.89
C LEU A 159 6.05 9.40 -6.16
N ALA A 160 5.88 9.15 -4.87
CA ALA A 160 4.84 9.80 -4.07
C ALA A 160 5.05 11.32 -4.00
N ASP A 161 6.29 11.77 -3.77
CA ASP A 161 6.66 13.20 -3.78
C ASP A 161 6.36 13.84 -5.15
N MET A 162 6.65 13.13 -6.24
CA MET A 162 6.33 13.59 -7.60
C MET A 162 4.81 13.72 -7.83
N PHE A 163 4.01 12.76 -7.35
CA PHE A 163 2.56 12.83 -7.41
C PHE A 163 2.03 14.04 -6.62
N LEU A 164 2.55 14.31 -5.43
CA LEU A 164 2.18 15.52 -4.68
C LEU A 164 2.50 16.79 -5.46
N TYR A 165 3.70 16.88 -6.02
CA TYR A 165 4.10 18.06 -6.79
C TYR A 165 3.16 18.33 -7.99
N TRP A 166 2.53 17.29 -8.52
CA TRP A 166 1.49 17.42 -9.54
C TRP A 166 0.12 17.79 -8.97
N LEU A 167 -0.26 17.27 -7.80
CA LEU A 167 -1.56 17.49 -7.19
C LEU A 167 -1.66 18.82 -6.41
N ASP A 168 -0.58 19.33 -5.84
CA ASP A 168 -0.55 20.56 -5.06
C ASP A 168 0.07 21.74 -5.85
N PRO A 169 -0.76 22.64 -6.41
CA PRO A 169 -0.27 23.83 -7.11
C PRO A 169 0.38 24.88 -6.18
N ARG A 170 0.25 24.77 -4.85
CA ARG A 170 0.89 25.71 -3.91
C ARG A 170 2.40 25.52 -3.85
N ILE A 171 2.88 24.28 -3.95
CA ILE A 171 4.32 23.96 -3.93
C ILE A 171 5.02 24.60 -5.14
N ARG A 172 4.32 24.69 -6.29
CA ARG A 172 4.84 25.39 -7.49
C ARG A 172 5.02 26.89 -7.29
N ALA A 173 4.18 27.52 -6.47
CA ALA A 173 4.21 28.97 -6.26
C ALA A 173 5.38 29.42 -5.36
N GLU A 174 5.86 28.56 -4.47
CA GLU A 174 7.02 28.83 -3.61
C GLU A 174 8.36 28.71 -4.36
N SER A 175 8.41 27.88 -5.41
CA SER A 175 9.59 27.70 -6.27
C SER A 175 9.77 28.79 -7.35
N ALA A 176 8.87 29.78 -7.45
CA ALA A 176 9.06 30.90 -8.36
C ALA A 176 10.04 31.91 -7.73
N PRO A 177 11.26 32.11 -8.30
CA PRO A 177 12.15 33.14 -7.82
C PRO A 177 11.48 34.52 -8.02
N ARG A 178 11.45 35.30 -6.94
CA ARG A 178 11.08 36.72 -6.99
C ARG A 178 12.16 37.54 -7.69
#